data_AF-A0A6L7LNI6-F1
#
_entry.id   AF-A0A6L7LNI6-F1
#
_cell.length_a   1.000
_cell.length_b   1.000
_cell.length_c   1.000
_cell.angle_alpha   90.00
_cell.angle_beta   90.00
_cell.angle_gamma   90.00
#
_symmetry.space_group_name_H-M   'P 1'
#
loop_
_entity.id
_entity.type
_entity.pdbx_description
1 polymer ?
#
loop_
_entity_poly.entity_id
_entity_poly.type
_entity_poly.pdbx_seq_one_letter_code
_entity_poly.pdbx_strand_id
1 'polypeptide(L)'
;MSEFIDVGGLTPGSVTDLAPVDFAESSISITPRDAVSRVRPLDEYSMRDMPKDKVGFAKIGDFKGLENEAIIVVDLPPPGKNGENRAEHYVAMSRARSVLSLIFWSVNQVDGRSAKGSDERELGQCTFDRCIAS
;
A
#
# COMPACT_ATOMS: atom_id res chain seq x y z
N MET A 1 4.33 8.39 -1.96
CA MET A 1 5.17 7.85 -3.05
C MET A 1 6.37 8.76 -3.36
N SER A 2 6.18 10.06 -3.60
CA SER A 2 7.30 11.00 -3.91
C SER A 2 8.39 11.04 -2.84
N GLU A 3 8.06 10.93 -1.55
CA GLU A 3 9.05 11.04 -0.47
C GLU A 3 10.16 9.96 -0.54
N PHE A 4 9.84 8.72 -0.89
CA PHE A 4 10.85 7.64 -1.00
C PHE A 4 11.77 7.82 -2.22
N ILE A 5 11.25 8.40 -3.29
CA ILE A 5 11.98 8.58 -4.55
C ILE A 5 12.79 9.89 -4.51
N ASP A 6 12.16 10.98 -4.06
CA ASP A 6 12.73 12.33 -4.12
C ASP A 6 13.62 12.66 -2.89
N VAL A 7 13.36 12.04 -1.73
CA VAL A 7 14.14 12.26 -0.49
C VAL A 7 14.95 11.02 -0.11
N GLY A 8 14.42 9.82 -0.33
CA GLY A 8 15.07 8.55 0.01
C GLY A 8 16.12 8.05 -0.99
N GLY A 9 16.25 8.69 -2.16
CA GLY A 9 17.22 8.30 -3.19
C GLY A 9 16.92 6.96 -3.88
N LEU A 10 15.72 6.41 -3.70
CA LEU A 10 15.31 5.17 -4.35
C LEU A 10 14.92 5.44 -5.80
N THR A 11 15.30 4.53 -6.69
CA THR A 11 14.83 4.57 -8.08
C THR A 11 13.35 4.18 -8.13
N PRO A 12 12.52 4.75 -9.01
CA PRO A 12 11.12 4.36 -9.11
C PRO A 12 10.92 2.85 -9.30
N GLY A 13 11.77 2.20 -10.10
CA GLY A 13 11.72 0.75 -10.33
C GLY A 13 12.09 -0.12 -9.12
N SER A 14 12.70 0.47 -8.10
CA SER A 14 13.00 -0.22 -6.85
C SER A 14 11.89 -0.09 -5.81
N VAL A 15 10.75 0.51 -6.20
CA VAL A 15 9.55 0.66 -5.36
C VAL A 15 8.40 -0.13 -5.98
N THR A 16 7.71 -0.92 -5.16
CA THR A 16 6.48 -1.61 -5.54
C THR A 16 5.36 -1.35 -4.55
N ASP A 17 4.22 -0.92 -5.08
CA ASP A 17 2.95 -0.85 -4.37
C ASP A 17 2.24 -2.20 -4.42
N LEU A 18 1.79 -2.69 -3.26
CA LEU A 18 1.06 -3.94 -3.12
C LEU A 18 -0.32 -3.70 -2.52
N ALA A 19 -1.34 -4.33 -3.11
CA ALA A 19 -2.72 -4.28 -2.60
C ALA A 19 -3.38 -5.67 -2.63
N PRO A 20 -4.40 -5.95 -1.79
CA PRO A 20 -5.18 -7.19 -1.88
C PRO A 20 -6.14 -7.21 -3.10
N VAL A 21 -6.35 -6.06 -3.74
CA VAL A 21 -7.25 -5.85 -4.88
C VAL A 21 -6.47 -5.48 -6.15
N ASP A 22 -7.16 -5.49 -7.29
CA ASP A 22 -6.56 -5.12 -8.57
C ASP A 22 -6.38 -3.59 -8.67
N PHE A 23 -5.53 -3.13 -9.59
CA PHE A 23 -5.16 -1.71 -9.71
C PHE A 23 -6.38 -0.78 -9.79
N ALA A 24 -7.37 -1.14 -10.61
CA ALA A 24 -8.58 -0.35 -10.85
C ALA A 24 -9.47 -0.18 -9.59
N GLU A 25 -9.32 -1.07 -8.60
CA GLU A 25 -10.09 -1.05 -7.36
C GLU A 25 -9.27 -0.50 -6.18
N SER A 26 -7.96 -0.32 -6.38
CA SER A 26 -7.06 0.22 -5.36
C SER A 26 -7.23 1.72 -5.17
N SER A 27 -6.88 2.21 -3.98
CA SER A 27 -6.78 3.64 -3.69
C SER A 27 -5.73 4.38 -4.52
N ILE A 28 -4.79 3.66 -5.12
CA ILE A 28 -3.80 4.24 -6.03
C ILE A 28 -4.47 4.74 -7.30
N SER A 29 -5.50 4.05 -7.80
CA SER A 29 -6.22 4.47 -9.02
C SER A 29 -6.93 5.81 -8.91
N ILE A 30 -7.33 6.20 -7.69
CA ILE A 30 -8.04 7.47 -7.41
C ILE A 30 -7.10 8.61 -7.01
N THR A 31 -5.79 8.33 -6.92
CA THR A 31 -4.76 9.34 -6.62
C THR A 31 -4.62 10.32 -7.80
N PRO A 32 -4.13 11.57 -7.59
CA PRO A 32 -3.89 12.52 -8.67
C PRO A 32 -3.17 11.92 -9.89
N ARG A 33 -3.59 12.36 -11.10
CA ARG A 33 -3.17 11.78 -12.39
C ARG A 33 -1.66 11.77 -12.61
N ASP A 34 -0.96 12.75 -12.08
CA ASP A 34 0.50 12.86 -12.10
C ASP A 34 1.17 11.73 -11.32
N ALA A 35 0.64 11.37 -10.14
CA ALA A 35 1.13 10.23 -9.38
C ALA A 35 0.74 8.90 -10.05
N VAL A 36 -0.50 8.77 -10.52
CA VAL A 36 -0.97 7.56 -11.24
C VAL A 36 -0.15 7.29 -12.49
N SER A 37 0.23 8.33 -13.25
CA SER A 37 1.04 8.18 -14.48
C SER A 37 2.43 7.56 -14.26
N ARG A 38 2.93 7.62 -13.02
CA ARG A 38 4.23 7.07 -12.60
C ARG A 38 4.12 5.63 -12.11
N VAL A 39 2.92 5.10 -11.96
CA VAL A 39 2.67 3.72 -11.54
C VAL A 39 2.42 2.85 -12.78
N ARG A 40 3.03 1.67 -12.81
CA ARG A 40 2.80 0.64 -13.83
C ARG A 40 2.16 -0.57 -13.15
N PRO A 41 0.90 -0.92 -13.49
CA PRO A 41 0.34 -2.21 -13.09
C PRO A 41 1.16 -3.36 -13.66
N LEU A 42 1.37 -4.36 -12.82
CA LEU A 42 2.18 -5.54 -13.08
C LEU A 42 1.29 -6.76 -12.99
N ASP A 43 1.43 -7.63 -13.98
CA ASP A 43 0.88 -8.99 -14.01
C ASP A 43 1.99 -10.02 -13.75
N GLU A 44 1.60 -11.30 -13.66
CA GLU A 44 2.52 -12.43 -13.41
C GLU A 44 3.73 -12.46 -14.36
N TYR A 45 3.56 -11.99 -15.60
CA TYR A 45 4.60 -12.02 -16.62
C TYR A 45 5.53 -10.80 -16.57
N SER A 46 4.96 -9.61 -16.41
CA SER A 46 5.68 -8.33 -16.36
C SER A 46 6.39 -8.08 -15.03
N MET A 47 6.05 -8.85 -14.01
CA MET A 47 6.78 -8.85 -12.75
C MET A 47 8.27 -9.25 -12.86
N ARG A 48 8.64 -10.00 -13.91
CA ARG A 48 10.05 -10.32 -14.21
C ARG A 48 10.81 -9.17 -14.88
N ASP A 49 10.08 -8.21 -15.45
CA ASP A 49 10.63 -7.05 -16.16
C ASP A 49 10.16 -5.76 -15.49
N MET A 50 10.69 -5.51 -14.28
CA MET A 50 10.39 -4.31 -13.52
C MET A 50 10.79 -3.04 -14.28
N PRO A 51 9.85 -2.10 -14.49
CA PRO A 51 10.18 -0.83 -15.11
C PRO A 51 11.19 -0.09 -14.23
N LYS A 52 12.29 0.40 -14.79
CA LYS A 52 13.32 1.11 -14.01
C LYS A 52 12.89 2.54 -13.65
N ASP A 53 11.98 3.11 -14.43
CA ASP A 53 11.54 4.51 -14.41
C ASP A 53 10.15 4.70 -13.80
N LYS A 54 9.45 3.62 -13.44
CA LYS A 54 8.10 3.65 -12.87
C LYS A 54 8.01 2.82 -11.60
N VAL A 55 7.10 3.20 -10.73
CA VAL A 55 6.71 2.41 -9.56
C VAL A 55 5.87 1.24 -10.02
N GLY A 56 6.20 0.03 -9.57
CA GLY A 56 5.39 -1.14 -9.87
C GLY A 56 4.12 -1.18 -9.01
N PHE A 57 3.00 -1.63 -9.54
CA PHE A 57 1.83 -2.01 -8.74
C PHE A 57 1.50 -3.47 -8.97
N ALA A 58 1.31 -4.26 -7.92
CA ALA A 58 0.89 -5.65 -8.04
C ALA A 58 -0.10 -6.05 -6.95
N LYS A 59 -0.92 -7.05 -7.25
CA LYS A 59 -1.73 -7.71 -6.23
C LYS A 59 -0.83 -8.56 -5.34
N ILE A 60 -1.06 -8.55 -4.03
CA ILE A 60 -0.29 -9.34 -3.06
C ILE A 60 -0.28 -10.84 -3.44
N GLY A 61 -1.41 -11.35 -3.95
CA GLY A 61 -1.56 -12.74 -4.37
C GLY A 61 -0.66 -13.15 -5.55
N ASP A 62 -0.30 -12.19 -6.39
CA ASP A 62 0.50 -12.41 -7.60
C ASP A 62 1.99 -12.15 -7.34
N PHE A 63 2.31 -11.29 -6.36
CA PHE A 63 3.67 -10.91 -5.98
C PHE A 63 4.41 -12.00 -5.16
N LYS A 64 4.54 -13.20 -5.74
CA LYS A 64 5.17 -14.38 -5.11
C LYS A 64 6.60 -14.58 -5.61
N GLY A 65 7.53 -14.75 -4.68
CA GLY A 65 8.93 -15.08 -5.01
C GLY A 65 9.74 -13.92 -5.59
N LEU A 66 9.25 -12.69 -5.43
CA LEU A 66 9.89 -11.47 -5.91
C LEU A 66 10.13 -10.54 -4.73
N GLU A 67 11.26 -9.86 -4.71
CA GLU A 67 11.58 -8.91 -3.65
C GLU A 67 11.90 -7.57 -4.31
N ASN A 68 11.58 -6.48 -3.61
CA ASN A 68 11.97 -5.14 -4.05
C ASN A 68 12.58 -4.35 -2.90
N GLU A 69 13.37 -3.32 -3.22
CA GLU A 69 14.05 -2.51 -2.19
C GLU A 69 13.04 -1.84 -1.26
N ALA A 70 11.96 -1.28 -1.84
CA ALA A 70 10.86 -0.72 -1.09
C ALA A 70 9.52 -1.36 -1.48
N ILE A 71 8.76 -1.76 -0.47
CA ILE A 71 7.38 -2.20 -0.61
C ILE A 71 6.47 -1.23 0.13
N ILE A 72 5.43 -0.76 -0.57
CA ILE A 72 4.36 0.05 0.00
C ILE A 72 3.09 -0.78 -0.07
N VAL A 73 2.54 -1.16 1.08
CA VAL A 73 1.28 -1.90 1.13
C VAL A 73 0.15 -0.92 1.32
N VAL A 74 -0.84 -0.97 0.44
CA VAL A 74 -2.05 -0.14 0.48
C VAL A 74 -3.29 -1.02 0.54
N ASP A 75 -4.37 -0.46 1.07
CA ASP A 75 -5.71 -1.07 1.10
C ASP A 75 -5.79 -2.44 1.80
N LEU A 76 -4.72 -2.86 2.47
CA LEU A 76 -4.71 -4.08 3.27
C LEU A 76 -5.35 -3.78 4.64
N PRO A 77 -6.48 -4.40 5.00
CA PRO A 77 -7.12 -4.15 6.29
C PRO A 77 -6.16 -4.57 7.42
N PRO A 78 -6.15 -3.89 8.58
CA PRO A 78 -5.33 -4.31 9.71
C PRO A 78 -5.56 -5.79 10.06
N PRO A 79 -4.54 -6.51 10.56
CA PRO A 79 -4.70 -7.92 10.90
C PRO A 79 -5.77 -8.05 11.99
N GLY A 80 -6.87 -8.73 11.68
CA GLY A 80 -7.97 -8.94 12.62
C GLY A 80 -7.54 -9.82 13.81
N LYS A 81 -8.25 -9.72 14.93
CA LYS A 81 -7.97 -10.53 16.15
C LYS A 81 -7.98 -12.05 15.90
N ASN A 82 -8.66 -12.49 14.84
CA ASN A 82 -8.79 -13.90 14.45
C ASN A 82 -7.74 -14.34 13.40
N GLY A 83 -6.75 -13.50 13.07
CA GLY A 83 -5.73 -13.82 12.08
C GLY A 83 -6.18 -13.66 10.62
N GLU A 84 -7.31 -13.00 10.39
CA GLU A 84 -7.75 -12.59 9.05
C GLU A 84 -6.65 -11.76 8.39
N ASN A 85 -6.40 -12.03 7.10
CA ASN A 85 -5.38 -11.38 6.27
C ASN A 85 -3.93 -11.56 6.75
N ARG A 86 -3.66 -12.38 7.78
CA ARG A 86 -2.30 -12.58 8.32
C ARG A 86 -1.33 -13.14 7.28
N ALA A 87 -1.82 -14.00 6.37
CA ALA A 87 -1.01 -14.52 5.27
C ALA A 87 -0.59 -13.42 4.29
N GLU A 88 -1.51 -12.52 3.92
CA GLU A 88 -1.24 -11.41 3.00
C GLU A 88 -0.28 -10.39 3.61
N HIS A 89 -0.46 -10.06 4.90
CA HIS A 89 0.50 -9.24 5.64
C HIS A 89 1.88 -9.89 5.63
N TYR A 90 1.97 -11.17 5.98
CA TYR A 90 3.25 -11.88 6.03
C TYR A 90 3.94 -11.87 4.67
N VAL A 91 3.19 -12.17 3.60
CA VAL A 91 3.71 -12.13 2.23
C VAL A 91 4.21 -10.73 1.93
N ALA A 92 3.38 -9.68 2.04
CA ALA A 92 3.77 -8.33 1.67
C ALA A 92 4.98 -7.82 2.47
N MET A 93 5.02 -8.07 3.79
CA MET A 93 6.11 -7.65 4.66
C MET A 93 7.43 -8.38 4.36
N SER A 94 7.37 -9.66 3.99
CA SER A 94 8.57 -10.47 3.68
C SER A 94 9.26 -10.10 2.36
N ARG A 95 8.67 -9.20 1.57
CA ARG A 95 9.12 -8.89 0.20
C ARG A 95 9.95 -7.60 0.13
N ALA A 96 9.91 -6.80 1.20
CA ALA A 96 10.71 -5.60 1.36
C ALA A 96 12.14 -5.96 1.75
N ARG A 97 13.12 -5.51 0.97
CA ARG A 97 14.54 -5.71 1.30
C ARG A 97 15.08 -4.64 2.24
N SER A 98 14.65 -3.39 2.06
CA SER A 98 15.20 -2.24 2.78
C SER A 98 14.12 -1.40 3.45
N VAL A 99 13.02 -1.12 2.74
CA VAL A 99 11.96 -0.21 3.22
C VAL A 99 10.60 -0.87 3.11
N LEU A 100 9.83 -0.83 4.21
CA LEU A 100 8.45 -1.25 4.25
C LEU A 100 7.58 -0.09 4.72
N SER A 101 6.55 0.23 3.96
CA SER A 101 5.53 1.21 4.35
C SER A 101 4.15 0.53 4.32
N LEU A 102 3.37 0.69 5.37
CA LEU A 102 2.00 0.18 5.45
C LEU A 102 1.05 1.37 5.55
N ILE A 103 0.10 1.47 4.62
CA ILE A 103 -0.92 2.52 4.62
C ILE A 103 -2.26 1.88 4.97
N PHE A 104 -2.65 2.04 6.23
CA PHE A 104 -3.94 1.56 6.72
C PHE A 104 -5.00 2.65 6.59
N TRP A 105 -6.16 2.27 6.06
CA TRP A 105 -7.36 3.10 6.15
C TRP A 105 -8.04 2.78 7.47
N SER A 106 -7.95 3.68 8.44
CA SER A 106 -8.77 3.59 9.63
C SER A 106 -10.21 3.96 9.26
N VAL A 107 -11.00 2.96 8.86
CA VAL A 107 -12.45 3.11 8.91
C VAL A 107 -12.80 3.17 10.38
N ASN A 108 -13.18 4.35 10.86
CA ASN A 108 -13.66 4.57 12.21
C ASN A 108 -14.85 3.61 12.41
N GLN A 109 -14.62 2.48 13.08
CA GLN A 109 -15.71 1.59 13.46
C GLN A 109 -16.52 2.35 14.49
N VAL A 110 -17.64 2.92 14.05
CA VAL A 110 -18.68 3.36 14.96
C VAL A 110 -19.20 2.09 15.63
N ASP A 111 -18.57 1.71 16.74
CA ASP A 111 -19.07 0.72 17.67
C ASP A 111 -20.53 1.11 17.98
N GLY A 112 -21.46 0.22 17.64
CA GLY A 112 -22.89 0.40 17.79
C GLY A 112 -23.34 0.47 19.25
N ARG A 113 -22.89 1.48 20.00
CA ARG A 113 -23.57 1.97 21.20
C ARG A 113 -24.18 3.33 20.91
N SER A 114 -25.49 3.27 20.68
CA SER A 114 -26.42 4.39 20.70
C SER A 114 -26.07 5.44 21.76
N ALA A 115 -25.81 6.68 21.33
CA ALA A 115 -26.49 7.87 21.86
C ALA A 115 -26.09 9.16 21.10
N LYS A 116 -27.10 9.75 20.43
CA LYS A 116 -27.35 11.20 20.23
C LYS A 116 -26.22 12.12 19.73
N GLY A 117 -26.45 12.63 18.52
CA GLY A 117 -26.60 14.08 18.31
C GLY A 117 -25.38 14.84 17.79
N SER A 118 -25.66 15.61 16.72
CA SER A 118 -24.97 16.84 16.32
C SER A 118 -23.66 16.69 15.53
N ASP A 119 -23.84 16.89 14.22
CA ASP A 119 -23.14 17.87 13.38
C ASP A 119 -21.61 17.78 13.11
N GLU A 120 -21.30 18.21 11.88
CA GLU A 120 -19.98 18.63 11.39
C GLU A 120 -18.92 17.57 11.02
N ARG A 121 -18.89 17.26 9.71
CA ARG A 121 -17.71 17.16 8.84
C ARG A 121 -16.34 16.93 9.52
N GLU A 122 -15.95 15.67 9.69
CA GLU A 122 -14.53 15.30 9.79
C GLU A 122 -14.13 14.48 8.56
N LEU A 123 -13.48 15.16 7.60
CA LEU A 123 -12.65 14.51 6.59
C LEU A 123 -11.44 13.94 7.33
N GLY A 124 -11.48 12.64 7.60
CA GLY A 124 -10.48 11.91 8.35
C GLY A 124 -9.07 12.17 7.82
N GLN A 125 -8.23 12.74 8.68
CA GLN A 125 -6.80 12.89 8.44
C GLN A 125 -6.13 11.51 8.46
N CYS A 126 -5.58 11.09 7.32
CA CYS A 126 -4.65 9.96 7.23
C CYS A 126 -3.42 10.27 8.09
N THR A 127 -3.28 9.55 9.21
CA THR A 127 -2.09 9.66 10.05
C THR A 127 -1.02 8.75 9.47
N PHE A 128 0.08 9.36 9.02
CA PHE A 128 1.25 8.69 8.45
C PHE A 128 2.07 8.08 9.59
N ASP A 129 1.70 6.90 10.07
CA ASP A 129 2.49 6.20 11.08
C ASP A 129 3.78 5.65 10.46
N ARG A 130 4.89 6.32 10.77
CA ARG A 130 6.26 5.87 10.49
C ARG A 130 6.54 4.59 11.28
N CYS A 131 6.45 3.44 10.62
CA CYS A 131 7.10 2.21 11.07
C CYS A 131 8.46 2.07 10.38
N ILE A 132 9.48 2.75 10.92
CA ILE A 132 10.89 2.37 10.66
C ILE A 132 11.22 1.29 11.68
N ALA A 133 11.33 0.03 11.23
CA ALA A 133 11.92 -1.03 12.03
C ALA A 133 13.45 -1.01 11.86
N SER A 134 14.13 -1.15 13.00
CA SER A 134 15.56 -0.98 13.29
C SER A 134 16.55 -1.74 12.43
#